data_AF-A0A3D1LG57-F1
#
_entry.id   AF-A0A3D1LG57-F1
#
_cell.length_a   1.000
_cell.length_b   1.000
_cell.length_c   1.000
_cell.angle_alpha   90.00
_cell.angle_beta   90.00
_cell.angle_gamma   90.00
#
_symmetry.space_group_name_H-M   'P 1'
#
loop_
_entity.id
_entity.type
_entity.pdbx_description
1 polymer ?
#
loop_
_entity_poly.entity_id
_entity_poly.type
_entity_poly.pdbx_seq_one_letter_code
_entity_poly.pdbx_strand_id
1 'polypeptide(L)'
;MRKRTVRNGMRLVMAALILIIVASFYHGILSEMFSLTLAAESRIYRLGIFWAAAIGGYGVVLAAFGLVLPHEKRDESVRILPLFILISGLVMLFFYLLAASFDAPTDFEQKRLRPGETITI
;
A
#
# COMPACT_ATOMS: atom_id res chain seq x y z
N MET A 1 -13.00 19.55 16.85
CA MET A 1 -13.28 18.16 16.37
C MET A 1 -12.71 17.92 14.97
N ARG A 2 -12.75 18.94 14.10
CA ARG A 2 -12.30 18.94 12.71
C ARG A 2 -10.91 18.35 12.48
N LYS A 3 -9.88 18.85 13.18
CA LYS A 3 -8.49 18.43 12.90
C LYS A 3 -8.17 17.00 13.38
N ARG A 4 -8.88 16.48 14.38
CA ARG A 4 -8.77 15.09 14.84
C ARG A 4 -9.38 14.12 13.83
N THR A 5 -10.52 14.48 13.23
CA THR A 5 -11.16 13.72 12.15
C THR A 5 -10.29 13.69 10.89
N VAL A 6 -9.76 14.83 10.46
CA VAL A 6 -8.82 14.89 9.31
C VAL A 6 -7.59 14.04 9.59
N ARG A 7 -6.99 14.13 10.78
CA ARG A 7 -5.82 13.32 11.15
C ARG A 7 -6.12 11.82 11.14
N ASN A 8 -7.29 11.41 11.64
CA ASN A 8 -7.68 10.00 11.58
C ASN A 8 -7.94 9.53 10.14
N GLY A 9 -8.58 10.36 9.31
CA GLY A 9 -8.75 10.08 7.88
C GLY A 9 -7.41 9.92 7.17
N MET A 10 -6.47 10.83 7.39
CA MET A 10 -5.12 10.76 6.85
C MET A 10 -4.32 9.56 7.37
N ARG A 11 -4.49 9.14 8.63
CA ARG A 11 -3.89 7.90 9.15
C ARG A 11 -4.47 6.66 8.48
N LEU A 12 -5.76 6.64 8.17
CA LEU A 12 -6.39 5.56 7.43
C LEU A 12 -5.88 5.51 5.98
N VAL A 13 -5.74 6.67 5.33
CA VAL A 13 -5.11 6.75 3.99
C VAL A 13 -3.67 6.23 4.03
N MET A 14 -2.90 6.58 5.06
CA MET A 14 -1.54 6.08 5.23
C MET A 14 -1.53 4.56 5.44
N ALA A 15 -2.38 4.03 6.30
CA ALA A 15 -2.50 2.58 6.51
C ALA A 15 -2.90 1.85 5.22
N ALA A 16 -3.84 2.41 4.46
CA ALA A 16 -4.23 1.89 3.15
C ALA A 16 -3.05 1.88 2.18
N LEU A 17 -2.30 2.97 2.04
CA LEU A 17 -1.14 3.04 1.17
C LEU A 17 -0.06 2.01 1.56
N ILE A 18 0.22 1.84 2.85
CA ILE A 18 1.13 0.79 3.33
C ILE A 18 0.60 -0.59 2.91
N LEU A 19 -0.70 -0.83 3.08
CA LEU A 19 -1.32 -2.10 2.73
C LEU A 19 -1.26 -2.37 1.22
N ILE A 20 -1.43 -1.34 0.37
CA ILE A 20 -1.22 -1.45 -1.08
C ILE A 20 0.22 -1.80 -1.38
N ILE A 21 1.21 -1.12 -0.78
CA ILE A 21 2.63 -1.40 -1.02
C ILE A 21 2.96 -2.85 -0.64
N VAL A 22 2.53 -3.30 0.54
CA VAL A 22 2.77 -4.67 1.00
C VAL A 22 2.08 -5.69 0.09
N ALA A 23 0.81 -5.49 -0.27
CA ALA A 23 0.10 -6.39 -1.16
C ALA A 23 0.74 -6.43 -2.56
N SER A 24 1.15 -5.29 -3.10
CA SER A 24 1.71 -5.21 -4.46
C SER A 24 3.11 -5.77 -4.57
N PHE A 25 4.02 -5.46 -3.63
CA PHE A 25 5.43 -5.80 -3.77
C PHE A 25 5.88 -6.99 -2.91
N TYR A 26 5.14 -7.34 -1.85
CA TYR A 26 5.53 -8.37 -0.90
C TYR A 26 4.62 -9.60 -0.90
N HIS A 27 3.71 -9.74 -1.87
CA HIS A 27 2.82 -10.91 -1.94
C HIS A 27 3.59 -12.23 -2.11
N GLY A 28 4.71 -12.23 -2.85
CA GLY A 28 5.57 -13.41 -3.00
C GLY A 28 6.29 -13.81 -1.70
N ILE A 29 6.81 -12.85 -0.94
CA ILE A 29 7.43 -13.13 0.37
C ILE A 29 6.39 -13.63 1.37
N LEU A 30 5.17 -13.07 1.33
CA LEU A 30 4.06 -13.53 2.15
C LEU A 30 3.60 -14.95 1.75
N SER A 31 3.59 -15.28 0.45
CA SER A 31 3.21 -16.62 0.00
C SER A 31 4.24 -17.68 0.42
N GLU A 32 5.54 -17.35 0.38
CA GLU A 32 6.62 -18.20 0.89
C GLU A 32 6.53 -18.41 2.41
N MET A 33 6.37 -17.34 3.20
CA MET A 33 6.29 -17.44 4.67
C MET A 33 5.11 -18.29 5.17
N PHE A 34 3.98 -18.25 4.45
CA PHE A 34 2.79 -19.03 4.80
C PHE A 34 2.68 -20.36 4.03
N SER A 35 3.71 -20.73 3.24
CA SER A 35 3.72 -21.95 2.40
C SER A 35 2.45 -22.09 1.55
N LEU A 36 1.95 -20.97 1.02
CA LEU A 36 0.67 -20.91 0.33
C LEU A 36 0.77 -21.42 -1.11
N THR A 37 -0.28 -22.10 -1.58
CA THR A 37 -0.40 -22.48 -2.99
C THR A 37 -0.67 -21.24 -3.86
N LEU A 38 -0.27 -21.26 -5.14
CA LEU A 38 -0.48 -20.16 -6.12
C LEU A 38 -1.93 -19.64 -6.13
N ALA A 39 -2.91 -20.53 -5.95
CA ALA A 39 -4.32 -20.14 -5.90
C ALA A 39 -4.66 -19.31 -4.66
N ALA A 40 -4.03 -19.59 -3.52
CA ALA A 40 -4.24 -18.87 -2.27
C ALA A 40 -3.52 -17.51 -2.27
N GLU A 41 -2.35 -17.41 -2.90
CA GLU A 41 -1.62 -16.14 -3.11
C GLU A 41 -2.47 -15.10 -3.85
N SER A 42 -3.08 -15.48 -4.98
CA SER A 42 -3.95 -14.58 -5.74
C SER A 42 -5.16 -14.08 -4.93
N ARG A 43 -5.68 -14.89 -4.01
CA ARG A 43 -6.81 -14.52 -3.14
C ARG A 43 -6.37 -13.52 -2.07
N ILE A 44 -5.20 -13.72 -1.48
CA ILE A 44 -4.65 -12.82 -0.47
C ILE A 44 -4.31 -11.46 -1.09
N TYR A 45 -3.73 -11.46 -2.30
CA TYR A 45 -3.50 -10.22 -3.05
C TYR A 45 -4.81 -9.45 -3.27
N ARG A 46 -5.85 -10.11 -3.81
CA ARG A 46 -7.16 -9.47 -4.05
C ARG A 46 -7.79 -8.96 -2.75
N LEU A 47 -7.71 -9.75 -1.68
CA LEU A 47 -8.26 -9.38 -0.38
C LEU A 47 -7.51 -8.18 0.21
N GLY A 48 -6.18 -8.17 0.11
CA GLY A 48 -5.33 -7.06 0.54
C GLY A 48 -5.68 -5.78 -0.20
N ILE A 49 -5.75 -5.81 -1.54
CA ILE A 49 -6.15 -4.65 -2.33
C ILE A 49 -7.57 -4.19 -1.99
N PHE A 50 -8.51 -5.12 -1.80
CA PHE A 50 -9.88 -4.77 -1.40
C PHE A 50 -9.92 -4.01 -0.07
N TRP A 51 -9.24 -4.52 0.96
CA TRP A 51 -9.17 -3.84 2.26
C TRP A 51 -8.44 -2.51 2.17
N ALA A 52 -7.37 -2.43 1.39
CA ALA A 52 -6.65 -1.19 1.18
C ALA A 52 -7.55 -0.13 0.51
N ALA A 53 -8.31 -0.51 -0.52
CA ALA A 53 -9.25 0.37 -1.19
C ALA A 53 -10.38 0.82 -0.26
N ALA A 54 -10.94 -0.09 0.54
CA ALA A 54 -12.01 0.22 1.50
C ALA A 54 -11.55 1.19 2.60
N ILE A 55 -10.38 0.92 3.21
CA ILE A 55 -9.80 1.76 4.27
C ILE A 55 -9.35 3.11 3.70
N GLY A 56 -8.74 3.09 2.51
CA GLY A 56 -8.28 4.30 1.82
C GLY A 56 -9.44 5.21 1.44
N GLY A 57 -10.49 4.64 0.85
CA GLY A 57 -11.71 5.37 0.49
C GLY A 57 -12.38 6.00 1.71
N TYR A 58 -12.54 5.25 2.80
CA TYR A 58 -13.08 5.77 4.05
C TYR A 58 -12.20 6.88 4.65
N GLY A 59 -10.88 6.73 4.58
CA GLY A 59 -9.92 7.74 5.01
C GLY A 59 -10.00 9.05 4.22
N VAL A 60 -10.15 8.97 2.89
CA VAL A 60 -10.34 10.13 2.00
C VAL A 60 -11.64 10.84 2.32
N VAL A 61 -12.73 10.10 2.51
CA VAL A 61 -14.04 10.66 2.87
C VAL A 61 -13.95 11.40 4.20
N LEU A 62 -13.35 10.80 5.23
CA LEU A 62 -13.13 11.45 6.54
C LEU A 62 -12.25 12.70 6.44
N ALA A 63 -11.20 12.67 5.61
CA ALA A 63 -10.34 13.83 5.39
C ALA A 63 -11.09 14.96 4.67
N ALA A 64 -11.89 14.64 3.64
CA ALA A 64 -12.69 15.60 2.89
C ALA A 64 -13.79 16.24 3.74
N PHE A 65 -14.58 15.45 4.47
CA PHE A 65 -15.57 15.99 5.41
C PHE A 65 -14.90 16.83 6.50
N GLY A 66 -13.78 16.37 7.04
CA GLY A 66 -12.99 17.15 7.98
C GLY A 66 -12.47 18.48 7.40
N LEU A 67 -12.34 18.64 6.09
CA LEU A 67 -12.00 19.92 5.47
C LEU A 67 -13.22 20.81 5.22
N VAL A 68 -14.40 20.26 4.95
CA VAL A 68 -15.61 21.03 4.61
C VAL A 68 -16.31 21.62 5.85
N LEU A 69 -16.18 21.00 7.04
CA LEU A 69 -16.86 21.49 8.25
C LEU A 69 -16.34 22.88 8.72
N PRO A 70 -17.23 23.76 9.27
CA PRO A 70 -16.88 25.12 9.69
C PRO A 70 -15.81 25.20 10.78
N HIS A 71 -15.09 26.33 10.81
CA HIS A 71 -13.99 26.61 11.74
C HIS A 71 -14.52 26.92 13.15
N GLU A 72 -14.27 26.02 14.11
CA GLU A 72 -14.29 26.36 15.54
C GLU A 72 -12.91 26.86 15.96
N LYS A 73 -12.87 28.02 16.64
CA LYS A 73 -11.65 28.71 17.11
C LYS A 73 -10.77 27.90 18.09
N ARG A 74 -11.18 26.69 18.46
CA ARG A 74 -10.56 25.86 19.51
C ARG A 74 -9.46 24.90 19.00
N ASP A 75 -9.19 24.86 17.70
CA ASP A 75 -8.32 23.85 17.06
C ASP A 75 -6.96 24.43 16.56
N GLU A 76 -6.42 25.53 17.08
CA GLU A 76 -5.17 26.15 16.57
C GLU A 76 -3.93 25.23 16.61
N SER A 77 -3.84 24.27 17.53
CA SER A 77 -2.60 23.51 17.79
C SER A 77 -2.35 22.27 16.91
N VAL A 78 -3.32 21.78 16.14
CA VAL A 78 -3.12 20.55 15.35
C VAL A 78 -2.48 20.88 13.99
N ARG A 79 -1.24 20.40 13.79
CA ARG A 79 -0.45 20.56 12.55
C ARG A 79 -0.74 19.40 11.58
N ILE A 80 -1.41 19.71 10.46
CA ILE A 80 -1.77 18.74 9.41
C ILE A 80 -0.64 18.57 8.39
N LEU A 81 0.18 19.62 8.21
CA LEU A 81 1.31 19.67 7.28
C LEU A 81 2.29 18.49 7.36
N PRO A 82 2.81 18.06 8.54
CA PRO A 82 3.75 16.94 8.60
C PRO A 82 3.12 15.61 8.14
N LEU A 83 1.84 15.40 8.39
CA LEU A 83 1.13 14.19 7.98
C LEU A 83 0.91 14.18 6.46
N PHE A 84 0.69 15.36 5.86
CA PHE A 84 0.54 15.50 4.42
C PHE A 84 1.86 15.21 3.70
N ILE A 85 2.97 15.74 4.21
CA ILE A 85 4.32 15.43 3.70
C ILE A 85 4.58 13.92 3.76
N LEU A 86 4.20 13.25 4.86
CA LEU A 86 4.40 11.80 5.00
C LEU A 86 3.59 11.01 3.96
N ILE A 87 2.31 11.36 3.77
CA ILE A 87 1.48 10.72 2.73
C ILE A 87 2.06 10.95 1.35
N SER A 88 2.48 12.19 1.03
CA SER A 88 3.12 12.50 -0.25
C SER A 88 4.40 11.70 -0.47
N GLY A 89 5.23 11.55 0.57
CA GLY A 89 6.42 10.70 0.53
C GLY A 89 6.08 9.22 0.28
N LEU A 90 5.02 8.71 0.91
CA LEU A 90 4.56 7.33 0.69
C LEU A 90 4.04 7.11 -0.74
N VAL A 91 3.34 8.09 -1.30
CA VAL A 91 2.88 8.06 -2.69
C VAL A 91 4.08 8.07 -3.65
N MET A 92 5.07 8.94 -3.41
CA MET A 92 6.31 8.93 -4.19
C MET A 92 7.04 7.59 -4.08
N LEU A 93 7.14 7.01 -2.88
CA LEU A 93 7.73 5.70 -2.67
C LEU A 93 6.98 4.61 -3.44
N PHE A 94 5.65 4.64 -3.44
CA PHE A 94 4.84 3.71 -4.23
C PHE A 94 5.15 3.81 -5.73
N PHE A 95 5.19 5.03 -6.29
CA PHE A 95 5.54 5.23 -7.69
C PHE A 95 6.97 4.84 -8.00
N TYR A 96 7.91 5.10 -7.09
CA TYR A 96 9.30 4.67 -7.23
C TYR A 96 9.41 3.14 -7.27
N LEU A 97 8.76 2.44 -6.34
CA LEU A 97 8.71 0.97 -6.32
C LEU A 97 8.03 0.43 -7.57
N LEU A 98 6.96 1.08 -8.03
CA LEU A 98 6.25 0.69 -9.24
C LEU A 98 7.14 0.84 -10.48
N ALA A 99 7.85 1.97 -10.62
CA ALA A 99 8.82 2.16 -11.69
C ALA A 99 9.95 1.12 -11.62
N ALA A 100 10.50 0.88 -10.43
CA ALA A 100 11.52 -0.14 -10.21
C ALA A 100 11.03 -1.55 -10.52
N SER A 101 9.73 -1.85 -10.35
CA SER A 101 9.17 -3.17 -10.71
C SER A 101 9.07 -3.38 -12.22
N PHE A 102 9.01 -2.31 -13.01
CA PHE A 102 9.09 -2.41 -14.47
C PHE A 102 10.53 -2.58 -14.97
N ASP A 103 11.50 -2.01 -14.25
CA ASP A 103 12.95 -2.14 -14.55
C ASP A 103 13.58 -3.39 -13.93
N ALA A 104 12.85 -4.13 -13.09
CA ALA A 104 13.35 -5.35 -12.47
C ALA A 104 13.64 -6.39 -13.57
N PRO A 105 14.90 -6.88 -13.69
CA PRO A 105 15.18 -7.97 -14.60
C PRO A 105 14.36 -9.17 -14.17
N THR A 106 13.58 -9.73 -15.10
CA THR A 106 12.76 -10.94 -14.95
C THR A 106 13.54 -12.22 -14.62
N ASP A 107 14.81 -12.11 -14.23
CA ASP A 107 15.77 -13.22 -14.09
C ASP A 107 15.52 -14.14 -12.87
N PHE A 108 14.61 -13.77 -11.96
CA PHE A 108 14.27 -14.62 -10.80
C PHE A 108 13.11 -15.58 -11.06
N GLU A 109 12.32 -15.38 -12.12
CA GLU A 109 11.35 -16.40 -12.56
C GLU A 109 11.96 -17.24 -13.68
N GLN A 110 12.28 -18.49 -13.31
CA GLN A 110 12.44 -19.61 -14.21
C GLN A 110 13.77 -19.66 -14.99
N LYS A 111 14.82 -20.06 -14.27
CA LYS A 111 15.66 -21.16 -14.79
C LYS A 111 14.83 -22.46 -14.78
N ARG A 112 13.68 -22.46 -15.46
CA ARG A 112 13.01 -23.70 -15.87
C ARG A 112 13.95 -24.31 -16.88
N LEU A 113 14.69 -25.32 -16.41
CA LEU A 113 15.45 -26.22 -17.26
C LEU A 113 14.55 -26.57 -18.44
N ARG A 114 15.00 -26.23 -19.65
CA ARG A 114 14.26 -26.64 -20.85
C ARG A 114 14.30 -28.18 -20.88
N PRO A 115 13.21 -28.86 -21.29
CA PRO A 115 13.24 -30.31 -21.41
C PRO A 115 14.40 -30.73 -22.32
N GLY A 116 15.47 -31.31 -21.74
CA GLY A 116 16.73 -31.62 -22.42
C GLY A 116 18.00 -30.98 -21.83
N GLU A 117 17.90 -30.08 -20.85
CA GLU A 117 19.07 -29.58 -20.12
C GLU A 117 19.43 -30.50 -18.95
N THR A 118 20.58 -31.16 -19.03
CA THR A 118 21.13 -31.99 -17.95
C THR A 118 21.95 -31.14 -17.00
N ILE A 119 21.71 -31.27 -15.68
CA ILE A 119 22.56 -30.70 -14.64
C ILE A 119 23.86 -31.50 -14.64
N THR A 120 24.93 -30.94 -15.19
CA THR A 120 26.29 -31.44 -14.93
C THR A 120 26.71 -30.90 -13.57
N ILE A 121 26.82 -31.81 -12.59
CA ILE A 121 27.41 -31.57 -11.26
C ILE A 121 28.93 -31.61 -11.39
#